data_AF-A0A9W9UPA4-F1
#
_entry.id   AF-A0A9W9UPA4-F1
#
_cell.length_a   1.000
_cell.length_b   1.000
_cell.length_c   1.000
_cell.angle_alpha   90.00
_cell.angle_beta   90.00
_cell.angle_gamma   90.00
#
_symmetry.space_group_name_H-M   'P 1'
#
loop_
_entity.id
_entity.type
_entity.pdbx_description
1 polymer ?
#
loop_
_entity_poly.entity_id
_entity_poly.type
_entity_poly.pdbx_seq_one_letter_code
_entity_poly.pdbx_strand_id
1 'polypeptide(L)'
;MRLPLVFLLLAVGIGCSANPLAVRETTAPFKIYAYGKGISGLPVFYKDVAYSTESSNTWIASPDSTERSAPFSANVLCLNQDTASANPVSFSGTSEVGRSNKLTNVWSLYGSYVLVTLDKANFYAKPTGTDGLYSLLWSTSAEEMTDSVPLTLRTIAPATASVLA
;
A
#
# COMPACT_ATOMS: atom_id res chain seq x y z
N MET A 1 66.72 -22.45 16.32
CA MET A 1 65.82 -22.85 17.43
C MET A 1 64.62 -21.90 17.38
N ARG A 2 63.52 -22.29 16.69
CA ARG A 2 62.19 -22.67 17.26
C ARG A 2 61.60 -21.54 18.13
N LEU A 3 60.39 -20.98 17.93
CA LEU A 3 59.11 -21.36 17.30
C LEU A 3 58.31 -20.05 17.00
N PRO A 4 57.23 -20.07 16.19
CA PRO A 4 56.53 -18.92 15.59
C PRO A 4 55.27 -18.51 16.37
N LEU A 5 54.70 -17.34 16.04
CA LEU A 5 53.41 -16.91 16.60
C LEU A 5 52.47 -16.36 15.52
N VAL A 6 51.61 -17.28 15.06
CA VAL A 6 50.15 -17.16 14.90
C VAL A 6 49.59 -16.05 13.99
N PHE A 7 48.94 -16.55 12.93
CA PHE A 7 47.93 -15.95 12.07
C PHE A 7 47.03 -14.91 12.75
N LEU A 8 47.01 -13.68 12.22
CA LEU A 8 45.92 -12.73 12.45
C LEU A 8 44.99 -12.73 11.23
N LEU A 9 43.94 -13.54 11.30
CA LEU A 9 42.86 -13.60 10.30
C LEU A 9 41.89 -12.44 10.61
N LEU A 10 42.00 -11.34 9.85
CA LEU A 10 41.14 -10.17 9.99
C LEU A 10 39.78 -10.47 9.30
N ALA A 11 38.82 -10.98 10.07
CA ALA A 11 37.44 -11.12 9.61
C ALA A 11 36.78 -9.72 9.59
N VAL A 12 36.74 -9.09 8.41
CA VAL A 12 35.90 -7.91 8.19
C VAL A 12 34.46 -8.39 8.05
N GLY A 13 33.74 -8.43 9.17
CA GLY A 13 32.30 -8.60 9.16
C GLY A 13 31.66 -7.35 8.56
N ILE A 14 31.16 -7.46 7.33
CA ILE A 14 30.25 -6.45 6.77
C ILE A 14 28.99 -6.49 7.62
N GLY A 15 28.86 -5.52 8.52
CA GLY A 15 27.64 -5.33 9.30
C GLY A 15 26.50 -4.98 8.35
N CYS A 16 25.66 -5.96 8.03
CA CYS A 16 24.33 -5.68 7.51
C CYS A 16 23.56 -4.98 8.63
N SER A 17 23.52 -3.65 8.60
CA SER A 17 22.66 -2.87 9.49
C SER A 17 21.21 -3.11 9.08
N ALA A 18 20.57 -4.06 9.76
CA ALA A 18 19.13 -4.20 9.75
C ALA A 18 18.56 -3.05 10.60
N ASN A 19 18.29 -1.91 9.97
CA ASN A 19 17.53 -0.85 10.63
C ASN A 19 16.21 -1.43 11.18
N PRO A 20 15.84 -1.16 12.44
CA PRO A 20 14.63 -1.69 13.04
C PRO A 20 13.40 -1.29 12.21
N LEU A 21 12.47 -2.24 12.02
CA LEU A 21 11.27 -2.09 11.18
C LEU A 21 10.46 -0.82 11.48
N ALA A 22 10.48 -0.37 12.73
CA ALA A 22 9.75 0.80 13.22
C ALA A 22 10.18 2.14 12.60
N VAL A 23 11.32 2.21 11.89
CA VAL A 23 11.89 3.47 11.36
C VAL A 23 11.65 3.66 9.85
N ARG A 24 10.97 2.73 9.17
CA ARG A 24 10.63 2.87 7.74
C ARG A 24 9.28 3.53 7.46
N GLU A 25 8.50 3.84 8.49
CA GLU A 25 7.23 4.56 8.40
C GLU A 25 7.51 6.05 8.16
N THR A 26 7.67 6.45 6.89
CA THR A 26 7.88 7.85 6.53
C THR A 26 6.57 8.62 6.59
N THR A 27 6.47 9.68 7.40
CA THR A 27 5.27 10.55 7.41
C THR A 27 5.10 11.34 6.10
N ALA A 28 6.01 11.20 5.14
CA ALA A 28 5.92 11.86 3.84
C ALA A 28 4.74 11.30 3.02
N PRO A 29 3.97 12.16 2.34
CA PRO A 29 2.92 11.72 1.42
C PRO A 29 3.51 10.89 0.26
N PHE A 30 2.75 9.89 -0.20
CA PHE A 30 3.08 9.02 -1.32
C PHE A 30 1.83 8.69 -2.15
N LYS A 31 2.04 8.22 -3.38
CA LYS A 31 0.95 7.73 -4.25
C LYS A 31 0.90 6.22 -4.23
N ILE A 32 -0.27 5.64 -4.51
CA ILE A 32 -0.44 4.19 -4.61
C ILE A 32 -0.71 3.82 -6.06
N TYR A 33 -0.03 2.80 -6.54
CA TYR A 33 -0.14 2.26 -7.89
C TYR A 33 -0.45 0.76 -7.81
N ALA A 34 -1.37 0.31 -8.67
CA ALA A 34 -1.77 -1.08 -8.79
C ALA A 34 -0.96 -1.78 -9.89
N TYR A 35 -0.53 -3.01 -9.59
CA TYR A 35 0.19 -3.89 -10.50
C TYR A 35 -0.47 -5.27 -10.53
N GLY A 36 -0.76 -5.79 -11.71
CA GLY A 36 -1.40 -7.08 -11.92
C GLY A 36 -1.34 -7.48 -13.40
N LYS A 37 -1.90 -8.63 -13.74
CA LYS A 37 -1.96 -9.06 -15.15
C LYS A 37 -2.75 -8.04 -15.98
N GLY A 38 -2.11 -7.39 -16.95
CA GLY A 38 -2.72 -6.33 -17.76
C GLY A 38 -2.85 -4.97 -17.07
N ILE A 39 -2.34 -4.82 -15.85
CA ILE A 39 -2.36 -3.58 -15.06
C ILE A 39 -0.92 -3.28 -14.64
N SER A 40 -0.30 -2.26 -15.24
CA SER A 40 1.13 -1.98 -15.02
C SER A 40 1.35 -0.59 -14.43
N GLY A 41 0.91 -0.40 -13.18
CA GLY A 41 1.08 0.83 -12.43
C GLY A 41 -0.05 1.84 -12.64
N LEU A 42 -1.29 1.37 -12.77
CA LEU A 42 -2.44 2.28 -12.76
C LEU A 42 -2.53 2.98 -11.40
N PRO A 43 -2.69 4.31 -11.35
CA PRO A 43 -2.82 5.02 -10.08
C PRO A 43 -4.14 4.66 -9.41
N VAL A 44 -4.11 4.42 -8.10
CA VAL A 44 -5.33 4.39 -7.29
C VAL A 44 -5.82 5.83 -7.16
N PHE A 45 -7.09 6.09 -7.55
CA PHE A 45 -7.65 7.44 -7.76
C PHE A 45 -7.59 8.33 -6.52
N TYR A 46 -6.45 8.99 -6.35
CA TYR A 46 -6.19 9.89 -5.27
C TYR A 46 -4.87 10.66 -5.46
N LYS A 47 -4.76 11.89 -4.92
CA LYS A 47 -3.54 12.71 -5.10
C LYS A 47 -2.37 12.10 -4.38
N ASP A 48 -2.49 12.01 -3.05
CA ASP A 48 -1.44 11.62 -2.11
C ASP A 48 -2.07 11.00 -0.85
N VAL A 49 -1.37 10.01 -0.28
CA VAL A 49 -1.71 9.31 0.96
C VAL A 49 -0.55 9.46 1.94
N ALA A 50 -0.83 9.66 3.22
CA ALA A 50 0.16 9.79 4.29
C ALA A 50 -0.27 9.00 5.53
N TYR A 51 0.66 8.76 6.46
CA TYR A 51 0.38 8.09 7.71
C TYR A 51 -0.23 9.04 8.74
N SER A 52 -1.17 8.54 9.54
CA SER A 52 -1.60 9.20 10.77
C SER A 52 -0.49 9.11 11.82
N THR A 53 -0.05 10.24 12.35
CA THR A 53 0.96 10.29 13.42
C THR A 53 0.42 9.76 14.76
N GLU A 54 -0.90 9.77 14.94
CA GLU A 54 -1.57 9.27 16.14
C GLU A 54 -1.82 7.75 16.09
N SER A 55 -1.85 7.17 14.89
CA SER A 55 -2.06 5.74 14.67
C SER A 55 -1.26 5.24 13.46
N SER A 56 -0.16 4.54 13.72
CA SER A 56 0.84 4.13 12.71
C SER A 56 0.29 3.33 11.52
N ASN A 57 -0.88 2.69 11.66
CA ASN A 57 -1.49 1.83 10.63
C ASN A 57 -2.74 2.45 9.99
N THR A 58 -2.99 3.74 10.25
CA THR A 58 -4.09 4.50 9.66
C THR A 58 -3.54 5.43 8.60
N TRP A 59 -4.08 5.35 7.38
CA TRP A 59 -3.60 6.16 6.25
C TRP A 59 -4.60 7.27 5.90
N ILE A 60 -4.16 8.50 6.00
CA ILE A 60 -4.93 9.71 5.70
C ILE A 60 -4.72 10.06 4.24
N ALA A 61 -5.81 10.35 3.57
CA ALA A 61 -5.86 10.69 2.17
C ALA A 61 -6.09 12.22 2.03
N SER A 62 -5.21 12.92 1.30
CA SER A 62 -5.43 14.24 0.66
C SER A 62 -5.96 14.23 -0.80
N PRO A 63 -7.14 14.79 -1.11
CA PRO A 63 -7.74 14.67 -2.44
C PRO A 63 -6.99 15.50 -3.48
N ASP A 64 -7.13 15.15 -4.76
CA ASP A 64 -6.50 15.91 -5.83
C ASP A 64 -7.28 17.18 -6.09
N SER A 65 -6.85 18.26 -5.45
CA SER A 65 -7.47 19.56 -5.61
C SER A 65 -6.41 20.56 -6.07
N THR A 66 -6.56 21.04 -7.30
CA THR A 66 -6.31 22.44 -7.64
C THR A 66 -7.52 23.33 -7.28
N GLU A 67 -8.68 22.78 -6.89
CA GLU A 67 -9.93 23.54 -6.75
C GLU A 67 -10.77 23.30 -5.49
N ARG A 68 -10.31 22.54 -4.48
CA ARG A 68 -11.13 22.34 -3.28
C ARG A 68 -10.30 22.02 -2.05
N SER A 69 -10.25 22.99 -1.13
CA SER A 69 -9.88 22.81 0.28
C SER A 69 -10.82 21.80 0.96
N ALA A 70 -10.67 20.51 0.66
CA ALA A 70 -11.22 19.46 1.50
C ALA A 70 -10.31 19.37 2.74
N PRO A 71 -10.88 19.36 3.97
CA PRO A 71 -10.08 19.23 5.17
C PRO A 71 -9.25 17.95 5.08
N PHE A 72 -7.94 18.15 5.01
CA PHE A 72 -6.85 17.18 4.94
C PHE A 72 -6.86 16.15 6.08
N SER A 73 -7.72 16.32 7.09
CA SER A 73 -7.68 15.58 8.36
C SER A 73 -8.70 14.46 8.50
N ALA A 74 -9.60 14.22 7.53
CA ALA A 74 -10.77 13.37 7.82
C ALA A 74 -11.01 12.17 6.90
N ASN A 75 -10.46 12.14 5.68
CA ASN A 75 -10.65 10.98 4.79
C ASN A 75 -9.55 9.95 5.02
N VAL A 76 -9.93 8.83 5.63
CA VAL A 76 -9.01 7.73 5.91
C VAL A 76 -9.28 6.59 4.95
N LEU A 77 -8.22 6.02 4.36
CA LEU A 77 -8.29 4.84 3.51
C LEU A 77 -8.80 3.64 4.33
N CYS A 78 -9.74 2.88 3.79
CA CYS A 78 -10.36 1.79 4.52
C CYS A 78 -10.71 0.59 3.63
N LEU A 79 -10.74 -0.58 4.27
CA LEU A 79 -11.30 -1.80 3.72
C LEU A 79 -12.77 -1.91 4.16
N ASN A 80 -13.71 -1.99 3.22
CA ASN A 80 -15.13 -2.20 3.56
C ASN A 80 -15.40 -3.68 3.77
N GLN A 81 -16.07 -4.03 4.86
CA GLN A 81 -16.46 -5.38 5.24
C GLN A 81 -17.97 -5.61 5.04
N ASP A 82 -18.58 -4.98 4.02
CA ASP A 82 -20.00 -5.14 3.76
C ASP A 82 -20.36 -6.62 3.50
N THR A 83 -21.58 -7.01 3.86
CA THR A 83 -22.11 -8.37 3.65
C THR A 83 -22.36 -8.70 2.18
N ALA A 84 -22.17 -7.74 1.26
CA ALA A 84 -22.19 -7.94 -0.18
C ALA A 84 -20.76 -8.14 -0.68
N SER A 85 -20.54 -9.18 -1.50
CA SER A 85 -19.28 -9.72 -2.02
C SER A 85 -18.35 -8.76 -2.80
N ALA A 86 -18.60 -7.45 -2.78
CA ALA A 86 -17.78 -6.47 -3.46
C ALA A 86 -16.52 -6.09 -2.66
N ASN A 87 -16.56 -6.10 -1.32
CA ASN A 87 -15.45 -5.73 -0.43
C ASN A 87 -14.53 -4.62 -1.01
N PRO A 88 -15.06 -3.41 -1.31
CA PRO A 88 -14.25 -2.38 -1.92
C PRO A 88 -13.18 -1.85 -0.97
N VAL A 89 -12.06 -1.39 -1.52
CA VAL A 89 -11.19 -0.43 -0.85
C VAL A 89 -11.75 0.96 -1.14
N SER A 90 -12.01 1.74 -0.10
CA SER A 90 -12.58 3.08 -0.27
C SER A 90 -12.05 4.06 0.77
N PHE A 91 -12.69 5.22 0.87
CA PHE A 91 -12.42 6.20 1.91
C PHE A 91 -13.58 6.21 2.89
N SER A 92 -13.25 6.29 4.17
CA SER A 92 -14.22 6.22 5.26
C SER A 92 -15.13 7.44 5.38
N GLY A 93 -14.84 8.51 4.63
CA GLY A 93 -15.51 9.79 4.79
C GLY A 93 -15.21 10.43 6.15
N THR A 94 -15.90 11.53 6.44
CA THR A 94 -15.64 12.35 7.63
C THR A 94 -16.58 12.04 8.80
N SER A 95 -17.61 11.22 8.61
CA SER A 95 -18.68 10.97 9.60
C SER A 95 -18.54 9.59 10.26
N GLU A 96 -18.71 9.52 11.59
CA GLU A 96 -18.57 8.26 12.34
C GLU A 96 -19.57 7.18 11.93
N VAL A 97 -20.81 7.54 11.60
CA VAL A 97 -21.84 6.62 11.08
C VAL A 97 -21.38 5.96 9.78
N GLY A 98 -20.59 6.68 8.98
CA GLY A 98 -19.99 6.16 7.75
C GLY A 98 -18.83 5.20 7.97
N ARG A 99 -18.34 5.02 9.22
CA ARG A 99 -17.20 4.14 9.55
C ARG A 99 -17.60 2.74 10.02
N SER A 100 -18.89 2.47 10.17
CA SER A 100 -19.37 1.11 10.46
C SER A 100 -18.94 0.13 9.36
N ASN A 101 -18.48 -1.07 9.73
CA ASN A 101 -17.93 -2.10 8.83
C ASN A 101 -16.73 -1.64 7.97
N LYS A 102 -15.97 -0.63 8.40
CA LYS A 102 -14.76 -0.17 7.71
C LYS A 102 -13.52 -0.37 8.58
N LEU A 103 -12.53 -1.07 8.04
CA LEU A 103 -11.23 -1.22 8.68
C LEU A 103 -10.28 -0.13 8.20
N THR A 104 -9.93 0.79 9.10
CA THR A 104 -9.09 1.97 8.81
C THR A 104 -7.67 1.84 9.32
N ASN A 105 -7.45 1.04 10.38
CA ASN A 105 -6.16 0.89 11.06
C ASN A 105 -5.50 -0.47 10.74
N VAL A 106 -5.38 -0.76 9.44
CA VAL A 106 -4.87 -2.06 8.96
C VAL A 106 -3.71 -1.92 8.00
N TRP A 107 -3.28 -0.72 7.66
CA TRP A 107 -2.31 -0.49 6.59
C TRP A 107 -0.87 -0.55 7.08
N SER A 108 0.05 -0.97 6.22
CA SER A 108 1.49 -0.95 6.49
C SER A 108 2.29 -0.94 5.19
N LEU A 109 3.56 -0.50 5.24
CA LEU A 109 4.50 -0.67 4.15
C LEU A 109 5.59 -1.69 4.46
N TYR A 110 5.91 -2.51 3.45
CA TYR A 110 7.16 -3.25 3.39
C TYR A 110 7.99 -2.75 2.20
N GLY A 111 8.93 -1.84 2.46
CA GLY A 111 9.63 -1.14 1.38
C GLY A 111 8.63 -0.33 0.54
N SER A 112 8.54 -0.63 -0.76
CA SER A 112 7.56 0.00 -1.66
C SER A 112 6.19 -0.70 -1.71
N TYR A 113 6.00 -1.80 -0.99
CA TYR A 113 4.78 -2.62 -1.09
C TYR A 113 3.76 -2.20 -0.04
N VAL A 114 2.51 -2.04 -0.46
CA VAL A 114 1.37 -1.79 0.42
C VAL A 114 0.83 -3.12 0.91
N LEU A 115 0.77 -3.27 2.24
CA LEU A 115 0.27 -4.46 2.92
C LEU A 115 -0.89 -4.09 3.85
N VAL A 116 -1.63 -5.11 4.25
CA VAL A 116 -2.63 -5.01 5.32
C VAL A 116 -2.35 -6.03 6.42
N THR A 117 -2.70 -5.70 7.66
CA THR A 117 -2.45 -6.55 8.85
C THR A 117 -3.43 -7.72 9.00
N LEU A 118 -4.36 -7.88 8.05
CA LEU A 118 -5.33 -8.96 8.02
C LEU A 118 -4.70 -10.22 7.41
N ASP A 119 -4.88 -11.36 8.10
CA ASP A 119 -4.41 -12.65 7.59
C ASP A 119 -5.06 -12.98 6.24
N LYS A 120 -4.24 -13.42 5.28
CA LYS A 120 -4.64 -13.83 3.92
C LYS A 120 -5.34 -12.76 3.07
N ALA A 121 -5.40 -11.50 3.52
CA ALA A 121 -6.02 -10.44 2.74
C ALA A 121 -5.18 -10.08 1.50
N ASN A 122 -5.84 -10.07 0.34
CA ASN A 122 -5.25 -9.73 -0.95
C ASN A 122 -6.10 -8.67 -1.65
N PHE A 123 -5.48 -7.96 -2.61
CA PHE A 123 -6.15 -6.93 -3.41
C PHE A 123 -6.50 -7.44 -4.80
N TYR A 124 -7.57 -6.88 -5.38
CA TYR A 124 -8.08 -7.30 -6.67
C TYR A 124 -8.62 -6.10 -7.46
N ALA A 125 -8.50 -6.17 -8.79
CA ALA A 125 -9.14 -5.24 -9.72
C ALA A 125 -10.32 -5.91 -10.39
N LYS A 126 -11.48 -5.23 -10.39
CA LYS A 126 -12.67 -5.63 -11.17
C LYS A 126 -13.01 -4.55 -12.20
N PRO A 127 -13.15 -4.88 -13.50
CA PRO A 127 -13.49 -3.90 -14.53
C PRO A 127 -14.82 -3.16 -14.22
N THR A 128 -14.87 -1.86 -14.51
CA THR A 128 -16.07 -1.01 -14.29
C THR A 128 -16.92 -0.80 -15.55
N GLY A 129 -16.52 -1.36 -16.68
CA GLY A 129 -17.11 -1.09 -18.01
C GLY A 129 -16.49 0.10 -18.74
N THR A 130 -15.65 0.89 -18.06
CA THR A 130 -14.81 1.93 -18.69
C THR A 130 -13.39 1.41 -18.86
N ASP A 131 -12.82 1.58 -20.04
CA ASP A 131 -11.45 1.14 -20.32
C ASP A 131 -10.44 1.85 -19.41
N GLY A 132 -9.45 1.10 -18.92
CA GLY A 132 -8.46 1.60 -17.95
C GLY A 132 -9.00 1.92 -16.55
N LEU A 133 -10.30 1.72 -16.28
CA LEU A 133 -10.92 2.01 -14.97
C LEU A 133 -11.40 0.74 -14.28
N TYR A 134 -10.86 0.48 -13.09
CA TYR A 134 -11.14 -0.69 -12.27
C TYR A 134 -11.60 -0.31 -10.88
N SER A 135 -12.50 -1.11 -10.30
CA SER A 135 -12.77 -1.10 -8.88
C SER A 135 -11.66 -1.81 -8.14
N LEU A 136 -11.07 -1.15 -7.13
CA LEU A 136 -10.11 -1.77 -6.22
C LEU A 136 -10.87 -2.46 -5.08
N LEU A 137 -10.71 -3.77 -5.01
CA LEU A 137 -11.38 -4.65 -4.05
C LEU A 137 -10.35 -5.36 -3.17
N TRP A 138 -10.79 -5.94 -2.06
CA TRP A 138 -9.97 -6.79 -1.21
C TRP A 138 -10.76 -8.05 -0.78
N SER A 139 -10.06 -9.13 -0.45
CA SER A 139 -10.68 -10.30 0.21
C SER A 139 -9.64 -11.16 0.91
N THR A 140 -10.04 -11.86 1.96
CA THR A 140 -9.29 -12.94 2.61
C THR A 140 -9.48 -14.31 1.93
N SER A 141 -10.40 -14.39 0.95
CA SER A 141 -10.69 -15.58 0.16
C SER A 141 -10.54 -15.27 -1.32
N ALA A 142 -9.54 -15.88 -1.97
CA ALA A 142 -9.33 -15.74 -3.41
C ALA A 142 -10.48 -16.34 -4.24
N GLU A 143 -11.17 -17.34 -3.69
CA GLU A 143 -12.29 -18.03 -4.35
C GLU A 143 -13.52 -17.13 -4.50
N GLU A 144 -13.69 -16.14 -3.61
CA GLU A 144 -14.77 -15.16 -3.67
C GLU A 144 -14.53 -14.10 -4.77
N MET A 145 -13.30 -13.98 -5.26
CA MET A 145 -12.86 -12.92 -6.16
C MET A 145 -12.86 -13.38 -7.62
N THR A 146 -13.99 -13.92 -8.08
CA THR A 146 -14.16 -14.33 -9.48
C THR A 146 -14.16 -13.12 -10.43
N ASP A 147 -13.72 -13.35 -11.67
CA ASP A 147 -13.64 -12.32 -12.72
C ASP A 147 -12.84 -11.08 -12.33
N SER A 148 -11.84 -11.26 -11.47
CA SER A 148 -10.99 -10.19 -10.98
C SER A 148 -9.51 -10.49 -11.24
N VAL A 149 -8.70 -9.43 -11.28
CA VAL A 149 -7.25 -9.53 -11.44
C VAL A 149 -6.60 -9.34 -10.08
N PRO A 150 -5.85 -10.33 -9.55
CA PRO A 150 -5.07 -10.13 -8.33
C PRO A 150 -4.06 -8.99 -8.50
N LEU A 151 -3.94 -8.16 -7.47
CA LEU A 151 -3.12 -6.96 -7.48
C LEU A 151 -2.04 -6.99 -6.41
N THR A 152 -0.90 -6.42 -6.77
CA THR A 152 0.10 -5.89 -5.85
C THR A 152 0.01 -4.37 -5.86
N LEU A 153 -0.16 -3.77 -4.69
CA LEU A 153 -0.17 -2.31 -4.53
C LEU A 153 1.23 -1.82 -4.13
N ARG A 154 1.70 -0.74 -4.75
CA ARG A 154 3.04 -0.19 -4.49
C ARG A 154 3.06 1.34 -4.45
N THR A 155 4.04 1.89 -3.75
CA THR A 155 4.27 3.34 -3.66
C THR A 155 5.18 3.90 -4.75
N ILE A 156 5.67 3.03 -5.64
CA ILE A 156 6.49 3.43 -6.78
C ILE A 156 5.64 3.51 -8.06
N ALA A 157 5.82 4.61 -8.80
CA ALA A 157 5.25 4.75 -10.12
C ALA A 157 5.83 3.69 -11.07
N PRO A 158 5.08 3.26 -12.10
CA PRO A 158 5.63 2.36 -13.11
C PRO A 158 6.82 3.01 -13.77
N ALA A 159 7.84 2.22 -14.08
CA ALA A 159 8.94 2.69 -14.91
C ALA A 159 8.36 3.10 -16.27
N THR A 160 8.40 4.39 -16.60
CA THR A 160 8.15 4.85 -17.96
C THR A 160 9.28 4.32 -18.83
N ALA A 161 9.09 3.14 -19.41
CA ALA A 161 9.85 2.77 -20.58
C ALA A 161 9.34 3.64 -21.74
N SER A 162 9.79 4.89 -21.81
CA SER A 162 9.81 5.58 -23.10
C SER A 162 10.95 4.96 -23.89
N VAL A 163 10.68 3.80 -24.49
CA VAL A 163 11.51 3.31 -25.59
C VAL A 163 11.01 4.04 -26.82
N LEU A 164 11.42 5.30 -26.96
CA LEU A 164 11.28 6.02 -28.21
C LEU A 164 12.61 5.95 -28.97
N ALA A 165 12.49 5.23 -30.09
CA ALA A 165 13.19 5.39 -31.38
C ALA A 165 14.72 5.20 -31.41
#